data_AF-C6PSF1-F1
#
_entry.id   AF-C6PSF1-F1
#
_cell.length_a   1.000
_cell.length_b   1.000
_cell.length_c   1.000
_cell.angle_alpha   90.00
_cell.angle_beta   90.00
_cell.angle_gamma   90.00
#
_symmetry.space_group_name_H-M   'P 1'
#
loop_
_entity.id
_entity.type
_entity.pdbx_description
1 polymer ?
#
loop_
_entity_poly.entity_id
_entity_poly.type
_entity_poly.pdbx_seq_one_letter_code
_entity_poly.pdbx_strand_id
1 'polypeptide(L)'
;MIFNKLKKHSLNSKSKFDIYYSNELRNRKRLNLSSPSPFRNGLKKFNILYVILSVIFAISFNKDVNLLVSILMALCASFLIINIIAAFKVDKLRSIEFNLSSSISKEQLIAIITLPLTQLNMKIENLSHYIRITHNKLQYDIIIYPDRNTFKIWPQKTLLSRLLARTYIKLYKNAILCMPIIAYTIQIEINKSINRL
;
A
#
# COMPACT_ATOMS: atom_id res chain seq x y z
N MET A 1 20.29 15.74 51.94
CA MET A 1 19.09 16.49 51.48
C MET A 1 19.24 16.95 50.02
N ILE A 2 19.71 16.09 49.09
CA ILE A 2 20.01 16.48 47.68
C ILE A 2 19.22 15.63 46.66
N PHE A 3 18.69 14.47 47.06
CA PHE A 3 17.98 13.55 46.14
C PHE A 3 16.52 13.90 45.81
N ASN A 4 15.89 14.84 46.53
CA ASN A 4 14.50 15.23 46.25
C ASN A 4 14.35 16.39 45.25
N LYS A 5 15.44 17.03 44.83
CA LYS A 5 15.37 18.16 43.87
C LYS A 5 15.52 17.74 42.40
N LEU A 6 16.00 16.53 42.13
CA LEU A 6 16.13 15.99 40.77
C LEU A 6 14.86 15.28 40.27
N LYS A 7 13.98 14.83 41.17
CA LYS A 7 12.75 14.10 40.79
C LYS A 7 11.62 15.02 40.31
N LYS A 8 11.71 16.33 40.56
CA LYS A 8 10.69 17.31 40.14
C LYS A 8 10.99 17.98 38.80
N HIS A 9 12.20 17.79 38.25
CA HIS A 9 12.60 18.35 36.95
C HIS A 9 12.53 17.37 35.77
N SER A 10 12.30 16.06 36.01
CA SER A 10 12.18 15.06 34.93
C SER A 10 10.75 14.90 34.39
N LEU A 11 9.80 15.74 34.81
CA LEU A 11 8.37 15.60 34.47
C LEU A 11 7.84 16.70 33.55
N ASN A 12 8.67 17.61 33.04
CA ASN A 12 8.16 18.72 32.23
C ASN A 12 9.07 19.17 31.08
N SER A 13 9.71 18.23 30.39
CA SER A 13 10.42 18.51 29.13
C SER A 13 10.17 17.44 28.09
N LYS A 14 8.89 17.18 27.75
CA LYS A 14 8.61 16.79 26.36
C LYS A 14 8.97 18.00 25.52
N SER A 15 10.12 17.92 24.86
CA SER A 15 10.64 19.02 24.06
C SER A 15 9.58 19.44 23.05
N LYS A 16 9.47 20.73 22.75
CA LYS A 16 8.59 21.22 21.66
C LYS A 16 8.87 20.45 20.37
N PHE A 17 10.09 19.96 20.16
CA PHE A 17 10.48 19.09 19.04
C PHE A 17 9.79 17.72 19.06
N ASP A 18 9.69 17.04 20.21
CA ASP A 18 8.96 15.75 20.32
C ASP A 18 7.46 15.93 20.11
N ILE A 19 6.91 17.06 20.55
CA ILE A 19 5.50 17.43 20.34
C ILE A 19 5.26 17.80 18.86
N TYR A 20 6.21 18.48 18.21
CA TYR A 20 6.12 18.82 16.79
C TYR A 20 6.23 17.59 15.89
N TYR A 21 7.19 16.69 16.14
CA TYR A 21 7.35 15.45 15.39
C TYR A 21 6.20 14.47 15.63
N SER A 22 5.66 14.37 16.84
CA SER A 22 4.48 13.53 17.12
C SER A 22 3.19 14.08 16.49
N ASN A 23 3.07 15.41 16.34
CA ASN A 23 1.93 16.04 15.69
C ASN A 23 2.01 16.02 14.14
N GLU A 24 3.19 16.13 13.54
CA GLU A 24 3.36 15.93 12.08
C GLU A 24 3.11 14.47 11.65
N LEU A 25 3.46 13.49 12.51
CA LEU A 25 3.10 12.09 12.32
C LEU A 25 1.60 11.81 12.54
N ARG A 26 0.85 12.71 13.18
CA ARG A 26 -0.62 12.66 13.26
C ARG A 26 -1.31 13.18 12.00
N ASN A 27 -0.66 14.05 11.22
CA ASN A 27 -1.21 14.63 9.99
C ASN A 27 -0.98 13.80 8.72
N ARG A 28 -0.41 12.60 8.83
CA ARG A 28 -0.62 11.57 7.79
C ARG A 28 -2.07 11.13 7.91
N LYS A 29 -2.85 11.30 6.84
CA LYS A 29 -4.27 10.94 6.78
C LYS A 29 -4.42 9.43 7.05
N ARG A 30 -4.57 9.06 8.34
CA ARG A 30 -4.78 7.68 8.78
C ARG A 30 -6.15 7.24 8.27
N LEU A 31 -6.17 6.19 7.47
CA LEU A 31 -7.41 5.72 6.87
C LEU A 31 -8.13 4.77 7.82
N ASN A 32 -9.37 5.11 8.14
CA ASN A 32 -10.35 4.17 8.65
C ASN A 32 -11.31 3.83 7.50
N LEU A 33 -11.40 2.56 7.12
CA LEU A 33 -12.22 2.15 5.99
C LEU A 33 -13.64 1.83 6.48
N SER A 34 -14.63 2.48 5.88
CA SER A 34 -16.05 2.17 6.12
C SER A 34 -16.55 0.98 5.30
N SER A 35 -15.82 0.55 4.26
CA SER A 35 -16.19 -0.58 3.40
C SER A 35 -14.96 -1.22 2.75
N PRO A 36 -15.06 -2.48 2.25
CA PRO A 36 -13.98 -3.14 1.52
C PRO A 36 -13.92 -2.72 0.03
N SER A 37 -14.56 -1.60 -0.34
CA SER A 37 -14.65 -1.16 -1.73
C SER A 37 -13.28 -0.93 -2.36
N PRO A 38 -13.07 -1.31 -3.63
CA PRO A 38 -11.82 -1.04 -4.33
C PRO A 38 -11.44 0.44 -4.34
N PHE A 39 -10.14 0.73 -4.25
CA PHE A 39 -9.65 2.08 -4.47
C PHE A 39 -9.85 2.51 -5.92
N ARG A 40 -10.13 3.80 -6.12
CA ARG A 40 -10.33 4.38 -7.46
C ARG A 40 -9.11 4.10 -8.34
N ASN A 41 -9.35 3.51 -9.51
CA ASN A 41 -8.30 3.22 -10.48
C ASN A 41 -7.78 4.51 -11.13
N GLY A 42 -6.69 5.04 -10.58
CA GLY A 42 -6.05 6.26 -11.06
C GLY A 42 -5.26 6.10 -12.35
N LEU A 43 -5.07 4.86 -12.86
CA LEU A 43 -4.37 4.62 -14.12
C LEU A 43 -5.25 4.80 -15.36
N LYS A 44 -6.58 4.63 -15.23
CA LYS A 44 -7.52 4.67 -16.38
C LYS A 44 -7.39 5.95 -17.21
N LYS A 45 -7.14 7.08 -16.57
CA LYS A 45 -6.97 8.38 -17.24
C LYS A 45 -5.74 8.47 -18.15
N PHE A 46 -4.74 7.62 -17.96
CA PHE A 46 -3.52 7.62 -18.77
C PHE A 46 -3.63 6.74 -20.01
N ASN A 47 -4.74 6.01 -20.18
CA ASN A 47 -4.98 5.25 -21.41
C ASN A 47 -5.03 6.16 -22.65
N ILE A 48 -5.35 7.45 -22.48
CA ILE A 48 -5.30 8.45 -23.54
C ILE A 48 -3.90 8.61 -24.16
N LEU A 49 -2.83 8.26 -23.41
CA LEU A 49 -1.45 8.31 -23.91
C LEU A 49 -1.23 7.38 -25.10
N TYR A 50 -1.91 6.22 -25.12
CA TYR A 50 -1.84 5.31 -26.28
C TYR A 50 -2.32 6.00 -27.54
N VAL A 51 -3.41 6.75 -27.47
CA VAL A 51 -3.96 7.47 -28.62
C VAL A 51 -3.04 8.63 -29.02
N ILE A 52 -2.64 9.46 -28.05
CA ILE A 52 -1.81 10.64 -28.29
C ILE A 52 -0.48 10.26 -28.94
N LEU A 53 0.23 9.29 -28.36
CA LEU A 53 1.54 8.88 -28.88
C LEU A 53 1.42 8.15 -30.21
N SER A 54 0.38 7.36 -30.44
CA SER A 54 0.17 6.73 -31.75
C SER A 54 -0.05 7.77 -32.85
N VAL A 55 -0.81 8.84 -32.59
CA VAL A 55 -0.99 9.93 -33.56
C VAL A 55 0.33 10.66 -33.82
N ILE A 56 1.08 11.00 -32.77
CA ILE A 56 2.38 11.69 -32.89
C ILE A 56 3.36 10.86 -33.73
N PHE A 57 3.54 9.58 -33.40
CA PHE A 57 4.47 8.71 -34.12
C PHE A 57 4.01 8.44 -35.56
N ALA A 58 2.72 8.28 -35.79
CA ALA A 58 2.19 8.08 -37.14
C ALA A 58 2.47 9.29 -38.04
N ILE A 59 2.37 10.52 -37.52
CA ILE A 59 2.68 11.74 -38.29
C ILE A 59 4.19 11.91 -38.45
N SER A 60 4.96 11.75 -37.38
CA SER A 60 6.41 12.02 -37.37
C SER A 60 7.23 11.03 -38.18
N PHE A 61 6.82 9.77 -38.27
CA PHE A 61 7.61 8.70 -38.89
C PHE A 61 7.00 8.12 -40.17
N ASN A 62 5.89 8.68 -40.69
CA ASN A 62 5.17 8.12 -41.84
C ASN A 62 6.02 7.94 -43.12
N LYS A 63 7.07 8.77 -43.28
CA LYS A 63 7.92 8.79 -44.48
C LYS A 63 9.14 7.88 -44.38
N ASP A 64 9.66 7.67 -43.17
CA ASP A 64 10.94 7.00 -42.95
C ASP A 64 10.77 5.56 -42.41
N VAL A 65 9.63 5.27 -41.78
CA VAL A 65 9.39 3.99 -41.11
C VAL A 65 7.97 3.53 -41.43
N ASN A 66 7.82 2.23 -41.74
CA ASN A 66 6.51 1.63 -42.00
C ASN A 66 5.53 1.98 -40.86
N LEU A 67 4.33 2.45 -41.22
CA LEU A 67 3.28 2.90 -40.31
C LEU A 67 2.98 1.90 -39.18
N LEU A 68 3.04 0.59 -39.48
CA LEU A 68 2.84 -0.46 -38.47
C LEU A 68 3.93 -0.44 -37.38
N VAL A 69 5.19 -0.25 -37.78
CA VAL A 69 6.33 -0.15 -36.86
C VAL A 69 6.21 1.11 -36.01
N SER A 70 5.82 2.23 -36.60
CA SER A 70 5.59 3.50 -35.89
C SER A 70 4.49 3.38 -34.83
N ILE A 71 3.38 2.71 -35.14
CA ILE A 71 2.31 2.42 -34.17
C ILE A 71 2.81 1.50 -33.05
N LEU A 72 3.55 0.44 -33.38
CA LEU A 72 4.09 -0.47 -32.38
C LEU A 72 5.05 0.24 -31.42
N MET A 73 5.92 1.10 -31.94
CA MET A 73 6.82 1.94 -31.14
C MET A 73 6.04 2.86 -30.21
N ALA A 74 4.96 3.49 -30.69
CA ALA A 74 4.10 4.33 -29.86
C ALA A 74 3.40 3.55 -28.74
N LEU A 75 2.92 2.34 -29.02
CA LEU A 75 2.31 1.46 -28.01
C LEU A 75 3.32 1.07 -26.93
N CYS A 76 4.55 0.72 -27.34
CA CYS A 76 5.65 0.43 -26.43
C CYS A 76 6.02 1.64 -25.55
N ALA A 77 6.18 2.83 -26.16
CA ALA A 77 6.48 4.06 -25.43
C ALA A 77 5.38 4.40 -24.41
N SER A 78 4.13 4.34 -24.84
CA SER A 78 2.96 4.56 -23.97
C SER A 78 2.94 3.58 -22.80
N PHE A 79 3.17 2.29 -23.07
CA PHE A 79 3.22 1.25 -22.06
C PHE A 79 4.32 1.51 -21.02
N LEU A 80 5.53 1.89 -21.46
CA LEU A 80 6.63 2.22 -20.55
C LEU A 80 6.29 3.40 -19.63
N ILE A 81 5.75 4.48 -20.18
CA ILE A 81 5.34 5.66 -19.41
C ILE A 81 4.27 5.28 -18.37
N ILE A 82 3.22 4.56 -18.78
CA ILE A 82 2.14 4.14 -17.88
C ILE A 82 2.70 3.20 -16.80
N ASN A 83 3.66 2.35 -17.13
CA ASN A 83 4.28 1.45 -16.17
C ASN A 83 5.13 2.20 -15.13
N ILE A 84 5.84 3.26 -15.52
CA ILE A 84 6.55 4.16 -14.60
C ILE A 84 5.55 4.87 -13.67
N ILE A 85 4.46 5.41 -14.22
CA ILE A 85 3.39 6.04 -13.43
C ILE A 85 2.79 5.02 -12.44
N ALA A 86 2.58 3.78 -12.87
CA ALA A 86 2.08 2.72 -12.02
C ALA A 86 3.04 2.41 -10.85
N ALA A 87 4.36 2.48 -11.06
CA ALA A 87 5.34 2.30 -9.99
C ALA A 87 5.17 3.38 -8.91
N PHE A 88 5.13 4.67 -9.31
CA PHE A 88 4.87 5.77 -8.38
C PHE A 88 3.53 5.63 -7.65
N LYS A 89 2.50 5.12 -8.33
CA LYS A 89 1.19 4.86 -7.71
C LYS A 89 1.26 3.72 -6.68
N VAL A 90 2.02 2.67 -6.93
CA VAL A 90 2.28 1.60 -5.96
C VAL A 90 3.03 2.13 -4.74
N ASP A 91 4.03 3.00 -4.93
CA ASP A 91 4.74 3.63 -3.82
C ASP A 91 3.83 4.53 -2.99
N LYS A 92 2.90 5.23 -3.65
CA LYS A 92 1.85 5.96 -2.94
C LYS A 92 0.94 5.02 -2.15
N LEU A 93 0.57 3.85 -2.68
CA LEU A 93 -0.18 2.85 -1.90
C LEU A 93 0.60 2.40 -0.67
N ARG A 94 1.89 2.12 -0.78
CA ARG A 94 2.76 1.72 0.36
C ARG A 94 2.86 2.79 1.45
N SER A 95 2.66 4.05 1.09
CA SER A 95 2.68 5.17 2.05
C SER A 95 1.41 5.29 2.90
N ILE A 96 0.33 4.56 2.54
CA ILE A 96 -0.94 4.62 3.25
C ILE A 96 -0.82 3.96 4.62
N GLU A 97 -1.20 4.69 5.66
CA GLU A 97 -1.32 4.20 7.04
C GLU A 97 -2.78 3.97 7.38
N PHE A 98 -3.10 2.77 7.85
CA PHE A 98 -4.43 2.39 8.31
C PHE A 98 -4.47 2.45 9.83
N ASN A 99 -5.59 2.92 10.37
CA ASN A 99 -5.76 3.05 11.81
C ASN A 99 -6.08 1.70 12.45
N LEU A 100 -5.55 1.44 13.64
CA LEU A 100 -5.95 0.37 14.54
C LEU A 100 -6.71 1.00 15.72
N SER A 101 -7.79 0.36 16.15
CA SER A 101 -8.58 0.81 17.30
C SER A 101 -7.90 0.53 18.64
N SER A 102 -7.05 -0.49 18.70
CA SER A 102 -6.26 -0.86 19.87
C SER A 102 -4.84 -1.26 19.48
N SER A 103 -3.92 -1.20 20.44
CA SER A 103 -2.61 -1.82 20.30
C SER A 103 -2.78 -3.34 20.33
N ILE A 104 -2.30 -4.01 19.29
CA ILE A 104 -2.42 -5.47 19.12
C ILE A 104 -1.05 -6.07 18.78
N SER A 105 -0.74 -7.23 19.35
CA SER A 105 0.46 -7.96 18.96
C SER A 105 0.30 -8.59 17.57
N LYS A 106 1.41 -8.92 16.92
CA LYS A 106 1.39 -9.57 15.61
C LYS A 106 0.68 -10.93 15.68
N GLU A 107 0.92 -11.68 16.75
CA GLU A 107 0.37 -13.02 16.99
C GLU A 107 -1.15 -12.97 17.19
N GLN A 108 -1.61 -12.00 17.99
CA GLN A 108 -3.04 -11.74 18.17
C GLN A 108 -3.69 -11.32 16.86
N LEU A 109 -3.04 -10.44 16.08
CA LEU A 109 -3.55 -10.03 14.79
C LEU A 109 -3.71 -11.22 13.84
N ILE A 110 -2.72 -12.09 13.75
CA ILE A 110 -2.78 -13.32 12.94
C ILE A 110 -3.97 -14.17 13.35
N ALA A 111 -4.14 -14.44 14.65
CA ALA A 111 -5.23 -15.27 15.15
C ALA A 111 -6.62 -14.73 14.74
N ILE A 112 -6.79 -13.40 14.81
CA ILE A 112 -8.06 -12.73 14.48
C ILE A 112 -8.33 -12.75 12.97
N ILE A 113 -7.31 -12.52 12.13
CA ILE A 113 -7.51 -12.35 10.68
C ILE A 113 -7.45 -13.66 9.89
N THR A 114 -7.00 -14.76 10.52
CA THR A 114 -6.73 -16.02 9.80
C THR A 114 -7.98 -16.60 9.15
N LEU A 115 -9.03 -16.83 9.92
CA LEU A 115 -10.29 -17.37 9.39
C LEU A 115 -10.94 -16.46 8.32
N PRO A 116 -11.18 -15.16 8.57
CA PRO A 116 -11.90 -14.32 7.60
C PRO A 116 -11.14 -14.10 6.30
N LEU A 117 -9.80 -14.07 6.31
CA LEU A 117 -9.02 -13.88 5.08
C LEU A 117 -8.79 -15.19 4.32
N THR A 118 -8.73 -16.34 5.00
CA THR A 118 -8.65 -17.65 4.32
C THR A 118 -9.96 -18.01 3.61
N GLN A 119 -11.12 -17.61 4.15
CA GLN A 119 -12.42 -17.69 3.46
C GLN A 119 -12.46 -16.91 2.13
N LEU A 120 -11.59 -15.90 1.98
CA LEU A 120 -11.41 -15.12 0.75
C LEU A 120 -10.32 -15.68 -0.16
N ASN A 121 -9.92 -16.95 0.03
CA ASN A 121 -8.83 -17.62 -0.68
C ASN A 121 -7.48 -16.89 -0.56
N MET A 122 -7.25 -16.18 0.55
CA MET A 122 -5.96 -15.55 0.83
C MET A 122 -5.14 -16.44 1.77
N LYS A 123 -3.87 -16.68 1.40
CA LYS A 123 -2.93 -17.43 2.23
C LYS A 123 -2.21 -16.47 3.18
N ILE A 124 -2.04 -16.85 4.44
CA ILE A 124 -1.37 -16.03 5.46
C ILE A 124 -0.10 -16.74 5.92
N GLU A 125 0.98 -15.99 6.04
CA GLU A 125 2.28 -16.46 6.47
C GLU A 125 2.78 -15.55 7.60
N ASN A 126 3.13 -16.14 8.75
CA ASN A 126 3.76 -15.43 9.85
C ASN A 126 5.27 -15.38 9.61
N LEU A 127 5.81 -14.19 9.37
CA LEU A 127 7.24 -13.97 9.22
C LEU A 127 7.77 -13.15 10.39
N SER A 128 9.09 -13.12 10.60
CA SER A 128 9.70 -12.54 11.80
C SER A 128 9.25 -11.10 12.07
N HIS A 129 9.20 -10.26 11.03
CA HIS A 129 8.95 -8.82 11.18
C HIS A 129 7.63 -8.33 10.59
N TYR A 130 6.89 -9.17 9.88
CA TYR A 130 5.65 -8.79 9.19
C TYR A 130 4.76 -10.01 8.96
N ILE A 131 3.48 -9.76 8.70
CA ILE A 131 2.52 -10.81 8.29
C ILE A 131 2.42 -10.72 6.77
N ARG A 132 2.64 -11.82 6.05
CA ARG A 132 2.50 -11.84 4.60
C ARG A 132 1.18 -12.46 4.21
N ILE A 133 0.44 -11.75 3.38
CA ILE A 133 -0.78 -12.25 2.77
C ILE A 133 -0.55 -12.47 1.28
N THR A 134 -0.83 -13.66 0.78
CA THR A 134 -0.69 -14.00 -0.63
C THR A 134 -2.05 -14.20 -1.27
N HIS A 135 -2.30 -13.49 -2.37
CA HIS A 135 -3.51 -13.62 -3.17
C HIS A 135 -3.18 -13.35 -4.64
N ASN A 136 -3.68 -14.20 -5.56
CA ASN A 136 -3.49 -14.06 -7.00
C ASN A 136 -2.03 -13.82 -7.45
N LYS A 137 -1.09 -14.62 -6.91
CA LYS A 137 0.36 -14.55 -7.19
C LYS A 137 1.03 -13.23 -6.77
N LEU A 138 0.38 -12.43 -5.93
CA LEU A 138 0.91 -11.22 -5.31
C LEU A 138 0.98 -11.39 -3.80
N GLN A 139 1.93 -10.69 -3.20
CA GLN A 139 2.18 -10.70 -1.76
C GLN A 139 1.87 -9.31 -1.19
N TYR A 140 1.31 -9.28 0.01
CA TYR A 140 0.95 -8.09 0.74
C TYR A 140 1.54 -8.20 2.13
N ASP A 141 2.62 -7.48 2.40
CA ASP A 141 3.29 -7.52 3.68
C ASP A 141 2.65 -6.49 4.62
N ILE A 142 2.11 -6.95 5.74
CA ILE A 142 1.48 -6.14 6.77
C ILE A 142 2.53 -5.82 7.82
N ILE A 143 2.81 -4.53 7.97
CA ILE A 143 3.76 -3.99 8.95
C ILE A 143 2.95 -3.24 10.00
N ILE A 144 3.01 -3.70 11.24
CA ILE A 144 2.30 -3.13 12.38
C ILE A 144 3.23 -2.11 13.05
N TYR A 145 2.68 -0.96 13.44
CA TYR A 145 3.35 0.07 14.22
C TYR A 145 2.59 0.25 15.55
N PRO A 146 2.93 -0.53 16.59
CA PRO A 146 2.22 -0.52 17.88
C PRO A 146 2.19 0.88 18.50
N ASP A 147 3.31 1.60 18.52
CA ASP A 147 3.43 2.94 19.10
C ASP A 147 2.45 3.97 18.51
N ARG A 148 2.00 3.73 17.27
CA ARG A 148 1.12 4.63 16.53
C ARG A 148 -0.30 4.12 16.43
N ASN A 149 -0.58 2.89 16.89
CA ASN A 149 -1.80 2.14 16.60
C ASN A 149 -2.15 2.21 15.10
N THR A 150 -1.18 1.88 14.25
CA THR A 150 -1.40 1.85 12.80
C THR A 150 -0.75 0.63 12.16
N PHE A 151 -1.16 0.31 10.95
CA PHE A 151 -0.47 -0.65 10.11
C PHE A 151 -0.34 -0.14 8.68
N LYS A 152 0.64 -0.66 7.95
CA LYS A 152 0.82 -0.47 6.51
C LYS A 152 0.67 -1.80 5.80
N ILE A 153 0.16 -1.73 4.57
CA ILE A 153 0.15 -2.86 3.66
C ILE A 153 1.12 -2.54 2.52
N TRP A 154 2.11 -3.41 2.34
CA TRP A 154 3.14 -3.27 1.33
C TRP A 154 2.91 -4.27 0.20
N PRO A 155 2.26 -3.88 -0.92
CA PRO A 155 2.12 -4.77 -2.06
C PRO A 155 3.48 -5.06 -2.70
N GLN A 156 3.76 -6.34 -2.87
CA GLN A 156 4.97 -6.88 -3.44
C GLN A 156 4.67 -7.92 -4.51
N LYS A 157 5.63 -8.04 -5.43
CA LYS A 157 5.69 -9.12 -6.40
C LYS A 157 6.36 -10.33 -5.76
N THR A 158 5.80 -11.51 -6.01
CA THR A 158 6.46 -12.80 -5.77
C THR A 158 7.78 -12.88 -6.53
N LEU A 159 8.74 -13.66 -6.03
CA LEU A 159 10.05 -13.85 -6.68
C LEU A 159 9.91 -14.26 -8.16
N LEU A 160 8.99 -15.17 -8.48
CA LEU A 160 8.70 -15.57 -9.87
C LEU A 160 8.21 -14.40 -10.75
N SER A 161 7.38 -13.52 -10.20
CA SER A 161 6.87 -12.34 -10.94
C SER A 161 7.84 -11.15 -10.95
N ARG A 162 8.98 -11.25 -10.25
CA ARG A 162 10.10 -10.32 -10.40
C ARG A 162 10.97 -10.69 -11.61
N LEU A 163 11.04 -11.96 -11.97
CA LEU A 163 11.77 -12.48 -13.14
C LEU A 163 11.02 -12.22 -14.46
N LEU A 164 9.70 -12.40 -14.46
CA LEU A 164 8.84 -12.08 -15.61
C LEU A 164 8.48 -10.59 -15.59
N ALA A 165 9.02 -9.82 -16.55
CA ALA A 165 8.77 -8.41 -16.89
C ALA A 165 8.09 -7.53 -15.82
N ARG A 166 8.77 -6.46 -15.39
CA ARG A 166 8.37 -5.49 -14.35
C ARG A 166 7.04 -4.75 -14.61
N THR A 167 5.88 -5.41 -14.68
CA THR A 167 4.59 -4.72 -14.85
C THR A 167 4.06 -4.23 -13.51
N TYR A 168 4.39 -3.00 -13.16
CA TYR A 168 3.77 -2.29 -12.04
C TYR A 168 2.29 -2.01 -12.29
N ILE A 169 1.85 -1.97 -13.56
CA ILE A 169 0.42 -1.83 -13.91
C ILE A 169 -0.41 -2.96 -13.28
N LYS A 170 0.01 -4.22 -13.42
CA LYS A 170 -0.69 -5.38 -12.85
C LYS A 170 -0.66 -5.36 -11.33
N LEU A 171 0.50 -5.05 -10.75
CA LEU A 171 0.66 -4.90 -9.30
C LEU A 171 -0.28 -3.84 -8.74
N TYR A 172 -0.32 -2.66 -9.35
CA TYR A 172 -1.20 -1.56 -8.95
C TYR A 172 -2.67 -1.96 -9.04
N LYS A 173 -3.11 -2.49 -10.19
CA LYS A 173 -4.52 -2.88 -10.42
C LYS A 173 -5.00 -3.92 -9.41
N ASN A 174 -4.16 -4.88 -9.06
CA ASN A 174 -4.54 -5.87 -8.06
C ASN A 174 -4.46 -5.31 -6.63
N ALA A 175 -3.49 -4.45 -6.35
CA ALA A 175 -3.35 -3.81 -5.04
C ALA A 175 -4.55 -2.92 -4.70
N ILE A 176 -5.05 -2.13 -5.65
CA ILE A 176 -6.26 -1.29 -5.42
C ILE A 176 -7.52 -2.12 -5.15
N LEU A 177 -7.55 -3.40 -5.56
CA LEU A 177 -8.65 -4.32 -5.27
C LEU A 177 -8.46 -5.03 -3.92
N CYS A 178 -7.28 -5.58 -3.66
CA CYS A 178 -7.05 -6.45 -2.50
C CYS A 178 -6.73 -5.68 -1.22
N MET A 179 -6.00 -4.57 -1.32
CA MET A 179 -5.55 -3.80 -0.15
C MET A 179 -6.71 -3.23 0.70
N PRO A 180 -7.80 -2.67 0.11
CA PRO A 180 -8.96 -2.24 0.89
C PRO A 180 -9.66 -3.40 1.59
N ILE A 181 -9.77 -4.56 0.95
CA ILE A 181 -10.37 -5.76 1.53
C ILE A 181 -9.58 -6.20 2.76
N ILE A 182 -8.26 -6.36 2.61
CA ILE A 182 -7.37 -6.76 3.72
C ILE A 182 -7.44 -5.75 4.86
N ALA A 183 -7.30 -4.45 4.56
CA ALA A 183 -7.30 -3.40 5.57
C ALA A 183 -8.64 -3.32 6.31
N TYR A 184 -9.75 -3.40 5.60
CA TYR A 184 -11.09 -3.37 6.17
C TYR A 184 -11.35 -4.57 7.07
N THR A 185 -11.00 -5.78 6.62
CA THR A 185 -11.13 -7.00 7.43
C THR A 185 -10.31 -6.89 8.72
N ILE A 186 -9.06 -6.41 8.65
CA ILE A 186 -8.23 -6.16 9.84
C ILE A 186 -8.94 -5.20 10.80
N GLN A 187 -9.42 -4.05 10.31
CA GLN A 187 -10.04 -3.03 11.14
C GLN A 187 -11.32 -3.52 11.81
N ILE A 188 -12.17 -4.24 11.08
CA ILE A 188 -13.42 -4.77 11.62
C ILE A 188 -13.21 -5.87 12.64
N GLU A 189 -12.34 -6.82 12.35
CA GLU A 189 -12.17 -7.98 13.22
C GLU A 189 -11.49 -7.58 14.53
N ILE A 190 -10.60 -6.57 14.50
CA ILE A 190 -10.07 -5.97 15.73
C ILE A 190 -11.20 -5.28 16.52
N ASN A 191 -12.02 -4.46 15.88
CA ASN A 191 -13.14 -3.80 16.56
C ASN A 191 -14.11 -4.80 17.20
N LYS A 192 -14.42 -5.90 16.51
CA LYS A 192 -15.23 -7.00 17.06
C LYS A 192 -14.57 -7.68 18.25
N SER A 193 -13.25 -7.89 18.21
CA SER A 193 -12.53 -8.55 19.29
C SER A 193 -12.52 -7.73 20.57
N ILE A 194 -12.43 -6.40 20.47
CA ILE A 194 -12.50 -5.48 21.62
C ILE A 194 -13.88 -5.53 22.28
N ASN A 195 -14.95 -5.56 21.49
CA ASN A 195 -16.33 -5.55 22.02
C ASN A 195 -16.76 -6.90 22.65
N ARG A 196 -15.93 -7.95 22.55
CA ARG A 196 -16.17 -9.26 23.16
C ARG A 196 -15.43 -9.47 24.48
N LEU A 197 -14.58 -8.52 24.86
CA LEU A 197 -13.88 -8.46 26.14
C LEU A 197 -14.64 -7.52 27.09
#